data_AF-A0A7S1NPT9-F1
#
_entry.id   AF-A0A7S1NPT9-F1
#
_cell.length_a   1.000
_cell.length_b   1.000
_cell.length_c   1.000
_cell.angle_alpha   90.00
_cell.angle_beta   90.00
_cell.angle_gamma   90.00
#
_symmetry.space_group_name_H-M   'P 1'
#
loop_
_entity.id
_entity.type
_entity.pdbx_description
1 polymer ?
#
loop_
_entity_poly.entity_id
_entity_poly.type
_entity_poly.pdbx_seq_one_letter_code
_entity_poly.pdbx_strand_id
1 'polypeptide(L)'
;FDMRIDWVCLLIVLAEVLGSINPRPPWKEKAKFARWLVHESTFAVVATISDHLHGVPFPHLLSVSDSTGRGECTGQVYVYFADIMALASDLRRNQTVTFGFFEAGTGADPYR
;
A
#
# COMPACT_ATOMS: atom_id res chain seq x y z
N PHE A 1 40.47 -25.54 -6.77
CA PHE A 1 39.33 -24.62 -6.62
C PHE A 1 38.29 -25.34 -5.79
N ASP A 2 38.32 -25.12 -4.49
CA ASP A 2 37.43 -25.77 -3.52
C ASP A 2 36.10 -25.01 -3.48
N MET A 3 35.03 -25.64 -3.96
CA MET A 3 33.68 -25.09 -4.04
C MET A 3 32.93 -25.47 -2.76
N ARG A 4 33.40 -24.96 -1.62
CA ARG A 4 32.63 -24.99 -0.37
C ARG A 4 31.53 -23.94 -0.50
N ILE A 5 30.33 -24.40 -0.84
CA ILE A 5 29.11 -23.62 -0.64
C ILE A 5 29.02 -23.40 0.87
N ASP A 6 29.35 -22.18 1.29
CA ASP A 6 29.29 -21.80 2.68
C ASP A 6 27.83 -21.90 3.14
N TRP A 7 27.56 -22.79 4.09
CA TRP A 7 26.22 -23.01 4.63
C TRP A 7 25.61 -21.74 5.20
N VAL A 8 26.46 -20.79 5.61
CA VAL A 8 26.06 -19.44 6.02
C VAL A 8 25.44 -18.67 4.85
N CYS A 9 26.04 -18.71 3.66
CA CYS A 9 25.48 -18.10 2.46
C CYS A 9 24.16 -18.76 2.03
N LEU A 10 24.05 -20.09 2.15
CA LEU A 10 22.81 -20.80 1.84
C LEU A 10 21.69 -20.41 2.82
N LEU A 11 21.99 -20.28 4.11
CA LEU A 11 21.03 -19.88 5.13
C LEU A 11 20.59 -18.42 4.98
N ILE A 12 21.49 -17.52 4.59
CA ILE A 12 21.15 -16.11 4.31
C ILE A 12 20.21 -16.01 3.10
N VAL A 13 20.54 -16.68 1.99
CA VAL A 13 19.69 -16.69 0.79
C VAL A 13 18.35 -17.36 1.07
N LEU A 14 18.30 -18.43 1.88
CA LEU A 14 17.05 -19.06 2.28
C LEU A 14 16.21 -18.13 3.16
N ALA A 15 16.82 -17.39 4.08
CA ALA A 15 16.14 -16.42 4.95
C ALA A 15 15.58 -15.23 4.16
N GLU A 16 16.25 -14.80 3.09
CA GLU A 16 15.74 -13.76 2.18
C GLU A 16 14.57 -14.27 1.34
N VAL A 17 14.65 -15.50 0.80
CA VAL A 17 13.54 -16.14 0.06
C VAL A 17 12.33 -16.41 0.97
N LEU A 18 12.57 -16.70 2.26
CA LEU A 18 11.53 -16.84 3.29
C LEU A 18 11.12 -15.48 3.91
N GLY A 19 11.83 -14.40 3.59
CA GLY A 19 11.77 -13.11 4.28
C GLY A 19 10.71 -12.14 3.78
N SER A 20 10.01 -12.46 2.69
CA SER A 20 8.78 -11.74 2.33
C SER A 20 7.64 -12.27 3.20
N ILE A 21 7.33 -11.56 4.28
CA ILE A 21 6.16 -11.82 5.15
C ILE A 21 4.84 -11.87 4.36
N ASN A 22 4.78 -11.25 3.18
CA ASN A 22 3.64 -11.26 2.26
C ASN A 22 4.11 -11.35 0.79
N PRO A 23 4.28 -12.55 0.23
CA PRO A 23 4.77 -12.72 -1.14
C PRO A 23 3.77 -12.15 -2.16
N ARG A 24 4.28 -11.46 -3.18
CA ARG A 24 3.48 -10.86 -4.25
C ARG A 24 2.66 -11.92 -5.02
N PRO A 25 1.32 -11.85 -5.01
CA PRO A 25 0.47 -12.79 -5.74
C PRO A 25 0.59 -12.62 -7.27
N PRO A 26 0.25 -13.66 -8.06
CA PRO A 26 0.09 -13.52 -9.50
C PRO A 26 -0.96 -12.46 -9.85
N TRP A 27 -0.65 -11.55 -10.79
CA TRP A 27 -1.54 -10.44 -11.19
C TRP A 27 -2.90 -10.89 -11.77
N LYS A 28 -3.01 -12.16 -12.18
CA LYS A 28 -4.24 -12.79 -12.64
C LYS A 28 -5.21 -13.08 -11.50
N GLU A 29 -4.71 -13.29 -10.28
CA GLU A 29 -5.51 -13.50 -9.07
C GLU A 29 -5.97 -12.14 -8.51
N LYS A 30 -6.83 -11.44 -9.26
CA LYS A 30 -7.19 -10.03 -9.05
C LYS A 30 -7.51 -9.67 -7.60
N ALA A 31 -8.34 -10.47 -6.93
CA ALA A 31 -8.72 -10.22 -5.54
C ALA A 31 -7.52 -10.34 -4.58
N LYS A 32 -6.73 -11.42 -4.68
CA LYS A 32 -5.54 -11.60 -3.83
C LYS A 32 -4.49 -10.53 -4.10
N PHE A 33 -4.26 -10.22 -5.37
CA PHE A 33 -3.34 -9.18 -5.79
C PHE A 33 -3.77 -7.80 -5.26
N ALA A 34 -5.05 -7.45 -5.34
CA ALA A 34 -5.56 -6.18 -4.79
C ALA A 34 -5.41 -6.11 -3.26
N ARG A 35 -5.70 -7.20 -2.55
CA ARG A 35 -5.55 -7.27 -1.08
C ARG A 35 -4.09 -7.12 -0.65
N TRP A 36 -3.20 -7.86 -1.32
CA TRP A 36 -1.76 -7.72 -1.12
C TRP A 36 -1.29 -6.29 -1.41
N LEU A 37 -1.72 -5.71 -2.53
CA LEU A 37 -1.30 -4.36 -2.93
C LEU A 37 -1.74 -3.30 -1.90
N VAL A 38 -2.97 -3.40 -1.38
CA VAL A 38 -3.46 -2.51 -0.31
C VAL A 38 -2.65 -2.70 0.97
N HIS A 39 -2.37 -3.94 1.36
CA HIS A 39 -1.65 -4.25 2.59
C HIS A 39 -0.17 -3.82 2.57
N GLU A 40 0.50 -3.97 1.42
CA GLU A 40 1.91 -3.58 1.25
C GLU A 40 2.11 -2.08 0.97
N SER A 41 1.02 -1.33 0.81
CA SER A 41 1.07 0.11 0.53
C SER A 41 1.05 0.93 1.81
N THR A 42 2.03 1.81 1.99
CA THR A 42 2.07 2.75 3.13
C THR A 42 1.45 4.10 2.78
N PHE A 43 1.17 4.34 1.51
CA PHE A 43 0.50 5.54 1.01
C PHE A 43 -0.40 5.22 -0.18
N ALA A 44 -1.38 6.09 -0.43
CA ALA A 44 -2.28 6.01 -1.57
C ALA A 44 -2.62 7.41 -2.09
N VAL A 45 -3.01 7.48 -3.35
CA VAL A 45 -3.66 8.67 -3.89
C VAL A 45 -5.15 8.59 -3.57
N VAL A 46 -5.71 9.59 -2.91
CA VAL A 46 -7.11 9.67 -2.52
C VAL A 46 -7.76 10.81 -3.26
N ALA A 47 -8.66 10.50 -4.17
CA ALA A 47 -9.42 11.50 -4.92
C ALA A 47 -10.78 11.76 -4.26
N THR A 48 -11.06 13.04 -4.00
CA THR A 48 -12.34 13.56 -3.51
C THR A 48 -13.02 14.44 -4.54
N ILE A 49 -14.28 14.78 -4.31
CA ILE A 49 -15.00 15.81 -5.05
C ILE A 49 -14.78 17.15 -4.32
N SER A 50 -14.09 18.07 -4.98
CA SER A 50 -13.65 19.31 -4.35
C SER A 50 -14.81 20.26 -4.05
N ASP A 51 -14.89 20.74 -2.82
CA ASP A 51 -15.81 21.82 -2.44
C ASP A 51 -15.31 23.18 -2.96
N HIS A 52 -14.02 23.44 -2.79
CA HIS A 52 -13.38 24.72 -3.14
C HIS A 52 -13.13 24.89 -4.64
N LEU A 53 -13.09 23.80 -5.41
CA LEU A 53 -12.98 23.80 -6.88
C LEU A 53 -14.31 23.44 -7.56
N HIS A 54 -15.45 23.69 -6.90
CA HIS A 54 -16.79 23.59 -7.50
C HIS A 54 -17.11 22.21 -8.11
N GLY A 55 -16.75 21.13 -7.41
CA GLY A 55 -17.09 19.75 -7.78
C GLY A 55 -16.08 19.04 -8.68
N VAL A 56 -14.93 19.65 -8.98
CA VAL A 56 -13.85 18.99 -9.73
C VAL A 56 -13.17 17.93 -8.86
N PRO A 57 -12.83 16.75 -9.39
CA PRO A 57 -12.05 15.75 -8.66
C PRO A 57 -10.69 16.31 -8.23
N PHE A 58 -10.33 16.14 -6.96
CA PHE A 58 -9.07 16.64 -6.41
C PHE A 58 -8.30 15.52 -5.69
N PRO A 59 -7.07 15.19 -6.12
CA PRO A 59 -6.28 14.12 -5.53
C PRO A 59 -5.42 14.61 -4.35
N HIS A 60 -5.32 13.77 -3.33
CA HIS A 60 -4.44 13.93 -2.17
C HIS A 60 -3.51 12.72 -2.06
N LEU A 61 -2.29 12.91 -1.55
CA LEU A 61 -1.41 11.80 -1.17
C LEU A 61 -1.49 11.62 0.34
N LEU A 62 -1.97 10.46 0.80
CA LEU A 62 -2.14 10.17 2.23
C LEU A 62 -1.40 8.90 2.62
N SER A 63 -0.87 8.89 3.84
CA SER A 63 -0.48 7.65 4.49
C SER A 63 -1.71 6.81 4.79
N VAL A 64 -1.60 5.50 4.57
CA VAL A 64 -2.70 4.56 4.73
C VAL A 64 -2.23 3.34 5.50
N SER A 65 -3.18 2.64 6.12
CA SER A 65 -2.96 1.31 6.67
C SER A 65 -4.25 0.50 6.55
N ASP A 66 -4.14 -0.81 6.35
CA ASP A 66 -5.28 -1.73 6.41
C ASP A 66 -5.25 -2.67 7.62
N SER A 67 -4.29 -2.45 8.53
CA SER A 67 -4.14 -3.21 9.77
C SER A 67 -3.53 -2.34 10.87
N THR A 68 -3.60 -2.80 12.12
CA THR A 68 -2.80 -2.21 13.21
C THR A 68 -1.38 -2.75 13.15
N GLY A 69 -0.47 -2.04 12.47
CA GLY A 69 0.94 -2.42 12.35
C GLY A 69 1.18 -3.50 11.29
N ARG A 70 1.79 -4.63 11.67
CA ARG A 70 2.00 -5.81 10.81
C ARG A 70 0.91 -6.87 11.01
N GLY A 71 -0.32 -6.41 11.26
CA GLY A 71 -1.46 -7.27 11.56
C GLY A 71 -2.08 -7.88 10.32
N GLU A 72 -3.19 -8.60 10.50
CA GLU A 72 -3.96 -9.23 9.42
C GLU A 72 -4.38 -8.22 8.34
N CYS A 73 -4.24 -8.59 7.07
CA CYS A 73 -4.77 -7.83 5.94
C CYS A 73 -6.31 -7.82 6.01
N THR A 74 -6.90 -6.71 6.45
CA THR A 74 -8.38 -6.57 6.54
C THR A 74 -8.99 -6.03 5.26
N GLY A 75 -8.21 -5.30 4.45
CA GLY A 75 -8.68 -4.56 3.27
C GLY A 75 -9.57 -3.36 3.59
N GLN A 76 -9.73 -2.99 4.86
CA GLN A 76 -10.37 -1.73 5.26
C GLN A 76 -9.29 -0.66 5.35
N VAL A 77 -9.38 0.38 4.51
CA VAL A 77 -8.34 1.42 4.44
C VAL A 77 -8.58 2.48 5.50
N TYR A 78 -7.67 2.57 6.45
CA TYR A 78 -7.61 3.63 7.45
C TYR A 78 -6.66 4.73 6.99
N VAL A 79 -7.07 5.98 7.19
CA VAL A 79 -6.28 7.17 6.89
C VAL A 79 -6.31 8.10 8.09
N TYR A 80 -5.22 8.84 8.29
CA TYR A 80 -5.15 9.89 9.32
C TYR A 80 -4.80 11.21 8.66
N PHE A 81 -5.62 12.22 8.89
CA PHE A 81 -5.48 13.55 8.28
C PHE A 81 -5.98 14.64 9.24
N ALA A 82 -5.51 15.87 9.04
CA ALA A 82 -5.88 17.01 9.86
C ALA A 82 -7.14 17.70 9.32
N ASP A 83 -7.94 18.27 10.23
CA ASP A 83 -9.20 18.95 9.89
C ASP A 83 -9.04 20.20 9.01
N ILE A 84 -7.84 20.78 9.03
CA ILE A 84 -7.46 21.95 8.21
C ILE A 84 -7.18 21.60 6.74
N MET A 85 -7.08 20.31 6.38
CA MET A 85 -6.81 19.90 5.00
C MET A 85 -8.04 20.09 4.12
N ALA A 86 -7.85 20.47 2.85
CA ALA A 86 -8.96 20.61 1.89
C ALA A 86 -9.80 19.33 1.78
N LEU A 87 -9.16 18.16 1.88
CA LEU A 87 -9.79 16.85 2.00
C LEU A 87 -10.93 16.83 3.04
N ALA A 88 -10.71 17.41 4.22
CA ALA A 88 -11.71 17.42 5.29
C ALA A 88 -12.96 18.23 4.91
N SER A 89 -12.78 19.35 4.19
CA SER A 89 -13.89 20.13 3.65
C SER A 89 -14.66 19.36 2.60
N ASP A 90 -13.94 18.70 1.69
CA ASP A 90 -14.55 17.88 0.63
C ASP A 90 -15.39 16.74 1.23
N LEU A 91 -14.83 16.01 2.21
CA LEU A 91 -15.50 14.87 2.86
C LEU A 91 -16.70 15.26 3.73
N ARG A 92 -16.71 16.47 4.29
CA ARG A 92 -17.89 17.01 4.99
C ARG A 92 -19.08 17.19 4.05
N ARG A 93 -18.83 17.50 2.78
CA ARG A 93 -19.86 17.73 1.77
C ARG A 93 -20.20 16.47 0.98
N ASN A 94 -19.21 15.65 0.66
CA ASN A 94 -19.37 14.42 -0.10
C ASN A 94 -18.39 13.35 0.40
N GLN A 95 -18.93 12.27 0.97
CA GLN A 95 -18.16 11.17 1.55
C GLN A 95 -17.68 10.14 0.51
N THR A 96 -17.91 10.39 -0.78
CA THR A 96 -17.44 9.52 -1.87
C THR A 96 -15.96 9.76 -2.13
N VAL A 97 -15.17 8.70 -2.07
CA VAL A 97 -13.72 8.73 -2.28
C VAL A 97 -13.29 7.63 -3.25
N THR A 98 -12.19 7.87 -3.98
CA THR A 98 -11.51 6.85 -4.76
C THR A 98 -10.07 6.73 -4.31
N PHE A 99 -9.62 5.52 -4.02
CA PHE A 99 -8.23 5.22 -3.69
C PHE A 99 -7.50 4.65 -4.91
N GLY A 100 -6.33 5.21 -5.21
CA GLY A 100 -5.38 4.72 -6.20
C GLY A 100 -4.14 4.16 -5.52
N PHE A 101 -3.87 2.88 -5.79
CA PHE A 101 -2.68 2.15 -5.33
C PHE A 101 -1.84 1.73 -6.52
N PHE A 102 -0.52 1.67 -6.34
CA PHE A 102 0.43 1.30 -7.37
C PHE A 102 1.60 0.52 -6.77
N GLU A 103 2.07 -0.51 -7.48
CA GLU A 103 3.15 -1.37 -6.98
C GLU A 103 4.45 -0.60 -6.67
N ALA A 104 4.76 0.44 -7.45
CA ALA A 104 5.93 1.30 -7.19
C ALA A 104 5.84 2.06 -5.86
N GLY A 105 4.67 2.11 -5.23
CA GLY A 105 4.46 2.70 -3.91
C GLY A 105 4.59 1.69 -2.77
N THR A 106 4.72 0.40 -3.08
CA THR A 106 4.94 -0.64 -2.08
C THR A 106 6.41 -0.68 -1.65
N GLY A 107 6.67 -1.19 -0.45
CA GLY A 107 8.03 -1.57 -0.04
C GLY A 107 8.59 -2.78 -0.79
N ALA A 108 7.78 -3.44 -1.63
CA ALA A 108 8.08 -4.68 -2.33
C ALA A 108 8.54 -4.48 -3.79
N ASP A 109 8.86 -3.24 -4.19
CA ASP A 109 9.44 -2.96 -5.50
C ASP A 109 10.81 -3.67 -5.63
N PRO A 110 10.97 -4.62 -6.58
CA PRO A 110 12.23 -5.33 -6.77
C PRO A 110 13.36 -4.44 -7.32
N TYR A 111 13.07 -3.20 -7.72
CA TYR A 111 14.04 -2.24 -8.23
C TYR A 111 14.52 -1.21 -7.19
N ARG A 112 14.21 -1.45 -5.91
CA ARG A 112 14.64 -0.61 -4.79
C ARG A 112 15.80 -1.21 -3.99
#